data_AF-A0A929YCA4-F1
#
_entry.id   AF-A0A929YCA4-F1
#
_cell.length_a   1.000
_cell.length_b   1.000
_cell.length_c   1.000
_cell.angle_alpha   90.00
_cell.angle_beta   90.00
_cell.angle_gamma   90.00
#
_symmetry.space_group_name_H-M   'P 1'
#
loop_
_entity.id
_entity.type
_entity.pdbx_description
1 polymer ?
#
loop_
_entity_poly.entity_id
_entity_poly.type
_entity_poly.pdbx_seq_one_letter_code
_entity_poly.pdbx_strand_id
1 'polypeptide(L)'
;MKTRTISSVVLGMILLVLLISGGYLLAAVLCAVSLIGFHEMMMAMEIEEERGFSSLCIGGYLGTIFHYAGLMFCGKEGELSWGIWSFLLVFFVTAILYV
;
A
#
# COMPACT_ATOMS: atom_id res chain seq x y z
N MET A 1 -19.84 22.00 -4.92
CA MET A 1 -20.38 20.68 -5.35
C MET A 1 -19.91 20.27 -6.75
N LYS A 2 -19.75 21.18 -7.72
CA LYS A 2 -19.31 20.87 -9.09
C LYS A 2 -17.86 20.32 -9.21
N THR A 3 -16.97 20.71 -8.30
CA THR A 3 -15.56 20.26 -8.30
C THR A 3 -15.36 18.84 -7.74
N ARG A 4 -16.22 18.38 -6.84
CA ARG A 4 -16.14 17.04 -6.22
C ARG A 4 -16.40 15.91 -7.22
N THR A 5 -17.40 16.09 -8.09
CA THR A 5 -17.78 15.09 -9.09
C THR A 5 -16.76 14.99 -10.22
N ILE A 6 -16.27 16.13 -10.70
CA ILE A 6 -15.25 16.18 -11.77
C ILE A 6 -13.95 15.52 -11.31
N SER A 7 -13.50 15.77 -10.08
CA SER A 7 -12.29 15.15 -9.53
C SER A 7 -12.37 13.62 -9.51
N SER A 8 -13.51 13.06 -9.05
CA SER A 8 -13.69 11.60 -9.00
C SER A 8 -13.69 10.92 -10.38
N VAL A 9 -14.30 11.55 -11.39
CA VAL A 9 -14.38 11.00 -12.75
C VAL A 9 -13.01 11.06 -13.43
N VAL A 10 -12.29 12.18 -13.26
CA VAL A 10 -10.92 12.33 -13.78
C VAL A 10 -9.99 11.32 -13.13
N LEU A 11 -10.07 11.16 -11.80
CA LEU A 11 -9.26 10.17 -11.08
C LEU A 11 -9.58 8.73 -11.50
N GLY A 12 -10.86 8.41 -11.71
CA GLY A 12 -11.27 7.10 -12.22
C GLY A 12 -10.71 6.79 -13.61
N MET A 13 -10.66 7.77 -14.51
CA MET A 13 -10.03 7.59 -15.83
C MET A 13 -8.52 7.35 -15.73
N ILE A 14 -7.82 8.09 -14.87
CA ILE A 14 -6.38 7.91 -14.64
C ILE A 14 -6.11 6.51 -14.08
N LEU A 15 -6.92 6.06 -13.13
CA LEU A 15 -6.80 4.72 -12.55
C LEU A 15 -7.01 3.63 -13.60
N LEU A 16 -7.98 3.79 -14.49
CA LEU A 16 -8.25 2.82 -15.56
C LEU A 16 -7.08 2.71 -16.56
N VAL A 17 -6.47 3.84 -16.92
CA VAL A 17 -5.26 3.87 -17.76
C VAL A 17 -4.09 3.18 -17.06
N LEU A 18 -3.88 3.43 -15.77
CA LEU A 18 -2.84 2.77 -14.98
C LEU A 18 -3.05 1.26 -14.90
N LEU A 19 -4.28 0.80 -14.67
CA LEU A 19 -4.62 -0.63 -14.59
C LEU A 19 -4.35 -1.36 -15.92
N ILE A 20 -4.70 -0.73 -17.05
CA ILE A 20 -4.43 -1.30 -18.39
C ILE A 20 -2.94 -1.27 -18.72
N SER A 21 -2.22 -0.20 -18.32
CA SER A 21 -0.78 -0.08 -18.54
C SER A 21 0.01 -1.15 -17.78
N GLY A 22 -0.48 -1.58 -16.62
CA GLY A 22 0.13 -2.64 -15.82
C GLY A 22 1.61 -2.39 -15.45
N GLY A 23 2.26 -3.44 -14.97
CA GLY A 23 3.71 -3.47 -14.78
C GLY A 23 4.24 -2.47 -13.74
N TYR A 24 5.45 -1.96 -14.00
CA TYR A 24 6.21 -1.16 -13.04
C TYR A 24 5.55 0.19 -12.69
N LEU A 25 4.86 0.83 -13.64
CA LEU A 25 4.19 2.11 -13.39
C LEU A 25 3.01 1.93 -12.44
N LEU A 26 2.21 0.88 -12.65
CA LEU A 26 1.11 0.52 -11.77
C LEU A 26 1.63 0.21 -10.35
N ALA A 27 2.70 -0.59 -10.24
CA ALA A 27 3.32 -0.90 -8.95
C ALA A 27 3.82 0.35 -8.21
N ALA A 28 4.45 1.30 -8.91
CA ALA A 28 4.94 2.54 -8.31
C ALA A 28 3.79 3.41 -7.78
N VAL A 29 2.70 3.57 -8.55
CA VAL A 29 1.55 4.36 -8.12
C VAL A 29 0.82 3.69 -6.95
N LEU A 30 0.62 2.37 -6.99
CA LEU A 30 0.03 1.64 -5.87
C LEU A 30 0.89 1.74 -4.60
N CYS A 31 2.22 1.64 -4.72
CA CYS A 31 3.13 1.83 -3.60
C CYS A 31 2.99 3.24 -2.99
N ALA A 32 2.98 4.28 -3.81
CA ALA A 32 2.79 5.66 -3.35
C ALA A 32 1.44 5.86 -2.65
N VAL A 33 0.34 5.38 -3.25
CA VAL A 33 -1.00 5.48 -2.65
C VAL A 33 -1.09 4.69 -1.35
N SER A 34 -0.48 3.50 -1.29
CA SER A 34 -0.42 2.67 -0.08
C SER A 34 0.31 3.36 1.06
N LEU A 35 1.42 4.05 0.77
CA LEU A 35 2.18 4.80 1.77
C LEU A 35 1.39 6.01 2.28
N ILE A 36 0.71 6.73 1.40
CA ILE A 36 -0.16 7.86 1.76
C ILE A 36 -1.31 7.38 2.65
N GLY A 37 -1.99 6.29 2.26
CA GLY A 37 -3.07 5.70 3.05
C GLY A 37 -2.59 5.23 4.42
N PHE A 38 -1.40 4.62 4.51
CA PHE A 38 -0.81 4.24 5.80
C PHE A 38 -0.52 5.47 6.66
N HIS A 39 0.06 6.52 6.09
CA HIS A 39 0.35 7.77 6.82
C HIS A 39 -0.91 8.43 7.36
N GLU A 40 -1.96 8.54 6.55
CA GLU A 40 -3.25 9.10 6.98
C GLU A 40 -3.90 8.25 8.07
N MET A 41 -3.86 6.91 7.94
CA MET A 41 -4.36 6.00 8.98
C MET A 41 -3.57 6.13 10.28
N MET A 42 -2.25 6.24 10.21
CA MET A 42 -1.39 6.42 11.39
C MET A 42 -1.72 7.71 12.15
N MET A 43 -1.95 8.80 11.42
CA MET A 43 -2.38 10.09 11.99
C MET A 43 -3.80 10.00 12.58
N ALA A 44 -4.72 9.33 11.89
CA ALA A 44 -6.12 9.19 12.33
C ALA A 44 -6.28 8.29 13.56
N MET A 45 -5.34 7.37 13.80
CA MET A 45 -5.36 6.44 14.94
C MET A 45 -4.72 7.03 16.22
N GLU A 46 -4.32 8.31 16.22
CA GLU A 46 -3.67 8.99 17.37
C GLU A 46 -2.48 8.23 17.96
N ILE A 47 -1.84 7.35 17.19
CA ILE A 47 -0.69 6.53 17.64
C ILE A 47 0.53 7.42 17.96
N GLU A 48 0.53 8.68 17.54
CA GLU A 48 1.58 9.64 17.87
C GLU A 48 1.56 10.16 19.32
N GLU A 49 0.45 10.09 20.07
CA GLU A 49 0.43 10.68 21.43
C GLU A 49 0.88 9.75 22.56
N GLU A 50 0.70 8.42 22.47
CA GLU A 50 0.97 7.56 23.65
C GLU A 50 2.16 6.60 23.54
N ARG A 51 2.64 6.24 22.33
CA ARG A 51 3.76 5.29 22.18
C ARG A 51 4.69 5.72 21.05
N GLY A 52 5.62 6.61 21.40
CA GLY A 52 6.63 7.16 20.48
C GLY A 52 7.22 6.12 19.54
N PHE A 53 7.32 6.46 18.26
CA PHE A 53 7.90 5.63 17.20
C PHE A 53 7.62 4.13 17.39
N SER A 54 6.33 3.79 17.49
CA SER A 54 5.87 2.41 17.66
C SER A 54 6.55 1.50 16.63
N SER A 55 7.15 0.40 17.08
CA SER A 55 7.75 -0.65 16.23
C SER A 55 6.80 -1.11 15.11
N LEU A 56 5.49 -0.88 15.29
CA LEU A 56 4.44 -1.08 14.32
C LEU A 56 4.53 -0.14 13.10
N CYS A 57 4.90 1.13 13.26
CA CYS A 57 5.11 2.07 12.14
C CYS A 57 6.23 1.56 11.23
N ILE A 58 7.36 1.22 11.85
CA ILE A 58 8.54 0.73 11.14
C ILE A 58 8.22 -0.62 10.46
N GLY A 59 7.50 -1.51 11.15
CA GLY A 59 7.03 -2.77 10.60
C GLY A 59 6.08 -2.62 9.42
N GLY A 60 5.13 -1.68 9.47
CA GLY A 60 4.19 -1.40 8.39
C GLY A 60 4.84 -0.79 7.15
N TYR A 61 5.75 0.17 7.35
CA TYR A 61 6.53 0.76 6.25
C TYR A 61 7.47 -0.28 5.61
N LEU A 62 8.23 -1.03 6.42
CA LEU A 62 9.11 -2.09 5.92
C LEU A 62 8.31 -3.18 5.19
N GLY A 63 7.19 -3.62 5.76
CA GLY A 63 6.31 -4.62 5.14
C GLY A 63 5.77 -4.19 3.79
N THR A 64 5.34 -2.93 3.67
CA THR A 64 4.87 -2.37 2.39
C THR A 64 5.98 -2.34 1.34
N ILE A 65 7.19 -1.91 1.72
CA ILE A 65 8.35 -1.88 0.80
C ILE A 65 8.71 -3.31 0.37
N PHE A 66 8.76 -4.27 1.30
CA PHE A 66 9.04 -5.67 0.99
C PHE A 66 7.98 -6.30 0.09
N HIS A 67 6.70 -5.96 0.29
CA HIS A 67 5.61 -6.46 -0.55
C HIS A 67 5.76 -6.01 -2.01
N TYR A 68 5.91 -4.71 -2.24
CA TYR A 68 6.07 -4.18 -3.61
C TYR A 68 7.41 -4.59 -4.23
N ALA A 69 8.49 -4.65 -3.45
CA ALA A 69 9.78 -5.17 -3.95
C ALA A 69 9.69 -6.64 -4.35
N GLY A 70 9.07 -7.49 -3.53
CA GLY A 70 8.85 -8.90 -3.85
C GLY A 70 7.99 -9.08 -5.10
N LEU A 71 6.95 -8.26 -5.26
CA LEU A 71 6.09 -8.25 -6.43
C LEU A 71 6.86 -7.79 -7.69
N MET A 72 7.82 -6.87 -7.55
CA MET A 72 8.67 -6.36 -8.63
C MET A 72 9.74 -7.37 -9.09
N PHE A 73 10.36 -8.11 -8.16
CA PHE A 73 11.44 -9.06 -8.46
C PHE A 73 10.98 -10.50 -8.70
N CYS A 74 9.91 -10.94 -8.05
CA CYS A 74 9.40 -12.31 -8.09
C CYS A 74 8.02 -12.43 -8.76
N GLY A 75 7.30 -11.33 -8.95
CA GLY A 75 5.99 -11.33 -9.62
C GLY A 75 6.13 -11.48 -11.14
N LYS A 76 6.55 -12.65 -11.61
CA LYS A 76 6.37 -13.00 -13.02
C LYS A 76 4.87 -13.14 -13.31
N GLU A 77 4.46 -12.67 -14.47
CA GLU A 77 3.08 -12.66 -14.96
C GLU A 77 2.39 -14.02 -14.72
N GLY A 78 1.50 -14.10 -13.74
CA GLY A 78 0.67 -15.28 -13.46
C GLY A 78 0.72 -15.84 -12.03
N GLU A 79 1.70 -15.45 -11.21
CA GLU A 79 1.81 -15.97 -9.83
C GLU A 79 1.02 -15.13 -8.82
N LEU A 80 -0.31 -15.08 -8.98
CA LEU A 80 -1.22 -14.50 -7.96
C LEU A 80 -0.95 -15.10 -6.56
N SER A 81 -0.49 -16.35 -6.53
CA SER A 81 0.00 -17.06 -5.34
C SER A 81 1.05 -16.26 -4.56
N TRP A 82 2.08 -15.72 -5.22
CA TRP A 82 3.16 -14.97 -4.56
C TRP A 82 2.67 -13.67 -3.94
N GLY A 83 1.76 -12.96 -4.63
CA GLY A 83 1.15 -11.74 -4.09
C GLY A 83 0.36 -12.02 -2.81
N ILE A 84 -0.42 -13.11 -2.78
CA ILE A 84 -1.19 -13.54 -1.62
C ILE A 84 -0.28 -13.94 -0.45
N TRP A 85 0.76 -14.74 -0.72
CA TRP A 85 1.73 -15.15 0.31
C TRP A 85 2.51 -13.97 0.90
N SER A 86 2.93 -13.03 0.05
CA SER A 86 3.62 -11.82 0.49
C SER A 86 2.72 -10.93 1.36
N PHE A 87 1.47 -10.74 0.96
CA PHE A 87 0.49 -9.98 1.74
C PHE A 87 0.22 -10.63 3.10
N LEU A 88 0.03 -11.94 3.15
CA LEU A 88 -0.14 -12.72 4.38
C LEU A 88 1.06 -12.59 5.32
N LEU A 89 2.28 -12.61 4.79
CA LEU A 89 3.51 -12.44 5.58
C LEU A 89 3.55 -11.05 6.23
N VAL A 90 3.28 -9.99 5.46
CA VAL A 90 3.23 -8.61 5.99
C VAL A 90 2.15 -8.45 7.05
N PHE A 91 0.96 -9.02 6.84
CA PHE A 91 -0.10 -9.02 7.84
C PHE A 91 0.31 -9.76 9.11
N PHE A 92 0.97 -10.92 8.99
CA PHE A 92 1.39 -11.71 10.15
C PHE A 92 2.49 -11.01 10.96
N VAL A 93 3.48 -10.40 10.28
CA VAL A 93 4.56 -9.64 10.93
C VAL A 93 4.01 -8.43 11.66
N THR A 94 3.10 -7.68 11.03
CA THR A 94 2.45 -6.52 11.68
C THR A 94 1.55 -6.94 12.84
N ALA A 95 0.86 -8.07 12.75
CA ALA A 95 0.07 -8.62 13.85
C ALA A 95 0.93 -9.06 15.05
N ILE A 96 2.12 -9.64 14.82
CA ILE A 96 3.07 -9.97 15.89
C ILE A 96 3.63 -8.70 16.54
N LEU A 97 3.96 -7.68 15.75
CA LEU A 97 4.50 -6.41 16.27
C LEU A 97 3.47 -5.58 17.04
N TYR A 98 2.18 -5.86 16.85
CA TYR A 98 1.08 -5.20 17.57
C TYR A 98 0.85 -5.77 18.98
N VAL A 99 1.22 -7.03 19.21
CA VAL A 99 1.10 -7.73 20.52
C VAL A 99 2.29 -7.44 21.40
#